data_AF-A0A529FJA0-F1
#
_entry.id   AF-A0A529FJA0-F1
#
_cell.length_a   1.000
_cell.length_b   1.000
_cell.length_c   1.000
_cell.angle_alpha   90.00
_cell.angle_beta   90.00
_cell.angle_gamma   90.00
#
_symmetry.space_group_name_H-M   'P 1'
#
loop_
_entity.id
_entity.type
_entity.pdbx_description
1 polymer ?
#
loop_
_entity_poly.entity_id
_entity_poly.type
_entity_poly.pdbx_seq_one_letter_code
_entity_poly.pdbx_strand_id
1 'polypeptide(L)' 'TVIGPLLVGLNKPVQIVSLNAKDSDIVNMAAIAAYTASN' A
#
# COMPACT_ATOMS: atom_id res chain seq x y z
N THR A 1 -2.48 -13.66 4.26
CA THR A 1 -1.67 -12.57 3.68
C THR A 1 -1.61 -11.46 4.71
N VAL A 2 -0.44 -11.27 5.33
CA VAL A 2 -0.27 -10.15 6.28
C VAL A 2 -0.15 -8.90 5.44
N ILE A 3 -1.12 -8.00 5.53
CA ILE A 3 -1.00 -6.66 4.95
C ILE A 3 0.05 -5.92 5.77
N GLY A 4 1.11 -5.48 5.09
CA GLY A 4 2.26 -4.80 5.70
C GLY A 4 1.87 -3.50 6.42
N PRO A 5 2.83 -2.88 7.13
CA PRO A 5 2.57 -1.79 8.06
C PRO A 5 1.84 -0.64 7.36
N LEU A 6 0.67 -0.28 7.89
CA LEU A 6 -0.11 0.84 7.41
C LEU A 6 0.58 2.14 7.84
N LEU A 7 1.21 2.83 6.88
CA LEU A 7 1.82 4.12 7.15
C LEU A 7 0.74 5.20 7.13
N VAL A 8 0.39 5.72 8.30
CA VAL A 8 -0.57 6.82 8.50
C VAL A 8 0.19 8.12 8.85
N GLY A 9 -0.30 9.28 8.39
CA GLY A 9 0.26 10.58 8.73
C GLY A 9 1.32 11.15 7.77
N LEU A 10 1.52 10.50 6.62
CA LEU A 10 2.31 11.07 5.52
C LEU A 10 1.47 12.03 4.68
N ASN A 11 2.07 13.13 4.21
CA ASN A 11 1.42 14.09 3.31
C ASN A 11 1.01 13.45 1.95
N LYS A 12 1.65 12.34 1.58
CA LYS A 12 1.25 11.50 0.45
C LYS A 12 1.13 10.06 0.94
N PRO A 13 0.03 9.36 0.64
CA PRO A 13 -0.10 7.96 1.00
C PRO A 13 0.85 7.11 0.17
N VAL A 14 1.56 6.23 0.86
CA VAL A 14 2.51 5.30 0.26
C VAL A 14 2.37 3.97 0.95
N GLN A 15 2.31 2.87 0.18
CA GLN A 15 2.39 1.52 0.73
C GLN A 15 3.67 0.83 0.33
N ILE A 16 4.35 0.24 1.32
CA ILE A 16 5.61 -0.47 1.13
C ILE A 16 5.31 -1.96 1.01
N VAL A 17 5.69 -2.53 -0.13
CA VAL A 17 5.64 -3.97 -0.41
C VAL A 17 7.04 -4.56 -0.34
N SER A 18 7.13 -5.82 0.08
CA SER A 18 8.40 -6.56 0.04
C SER A 18 8.87 -6.74 -1.41
N LEU A 19 10.19 -6.71 -1.65
CA LEU A 19 10.76 -6.84 -3.00
C LEU A 19 10.42 -8.18 -3.70
N ASN A 20 10.01 -9.20 -2.94
CA ASN A 20 9.57 -10.50 -3.43
C ASN A 20 8.03 -10.66 -3.39
N ALA A 21 7.28 -9.55 -3.43
CA ALA A 21 5.82 -9.58 -3.47
C ALA A 21 5.30 -10.08 -4.83
N LYS A 22 4.18 -10.79 -4.83
CA LYS A 22 3.49 -11.16 -6.06
C LYS A 22 2.83 -9.92 -6.67
N ASP A 23 2.67 -9.90 -7.98
CA ASP A 23 1.99 -8.81 -8.70
C ASP A 23 0.60 -8.51 -8.12
N SER A 24 -0.11 -9.55 -7.65
CA SER A 24 -1.40 -9.45 -6.97
C SER A 24 -1.35 -8.64 -5.67
N ASP A 25 -0.27 -8.77 -4.90
CA ASP A 25 -0.10 -8.05 -3.63
C ASP A 25 0.27 -6.59 -3.90
N ILE A 26 1.00 -6.31 -4.99
CA ILE A 26 1.36 -4.96 -5.43
C ILE A 26 0.10 -4.17 -5.81
N VAL A 27 -0.77 -4.72 -6.66
CA VAL A 27 -2.00 -4.03 -7.08
C VAL A 27 -2.96 -3.80 -5.91
N ASN A 28 -3.01 -4.74 -4.97
CA ASN A 28 -3.87 -4.62 -3.79
C ASN A 28 -3.36 -3.52 -2.84
N MET A 29 -2.04 -3.43 -2.62
CA MET A 29 -1.45 -2.36 -1.81
C MET A 29 -1.52 -0.99 -2.51
N ALA A 30 -1.39 -0.95 -3.83
CA ALA A 30 -1.56 0.26 -4.62
C ALA A 30 -3.00 0.78 -4.56
N ALA A 31 -4.00 -0.10 -4.62
CA ALA A 31 -5.41 0.28 -4.49
C ALA A 31 -5.72 0.90 -3.11
N ILE A 32 -5.17 0.32 -2.04
CA ILE A 32 -5.30 0.87 -0.68
C ILE A 32 -4.61 2.23 -0.57
N ALA A 33 -3.39 2.37 -1.11
CA ALA A 33 -2.67 3.65 -1.12
C ALA A 33 -3.36 4.74 -1.95
N ALA A 34 -3.98 4.37 -3.07
CA ALA A 34 -4.74 5.30 -3.90
C ALA A 34 -6.04 5.74 -3.22
N TYR A 35 -6.74 4.81 -2.54
CA TYR A 35 -7.93 5.13 -1.77
C TYR A 35 -7.65 6.13 -0.66
N THR A 36 -6.53 5.96 0.06
CA THR A 36 -6.09 6.92 1.09
C THR A 36 -5.54 8.23 0.52
N ALA A 37 -5.35 8.36 -0.79
CA ALA A 37 -4.92 9.59 -1.47
C ALA A 37 -6.08 10.46 -1.92
N SER A 38 -7.18 9.79 -2.27
CA SER A 38 -8.36 10.44 -2.82
C SER A 38 -9.30 11.00 -1.76
N ASN A 39 -9.07 10.68 -0.49
CA ASN A 39 -9.89 11.09 0.66
C ASN A 39 -9.02 11.87 1.65
#